data_AF-A0AAP2UF60-F1
#
_entry.id   AF-A0AAP2UF60-F1
#
_cell.length_a   1.000
_cell.length_b   1.000
_cell.length_c   1.000
_cell.angle_alpha   90.00
_cell.angle_beta   90.00
_cell.angle_gamma   90.00
#
_symmetry.space_group_name_H-M   'P 1'
#
loop_
_entity.id
_entity.type
_entity.pdbx_description
1 polymer ?
#
loop_
_entity_poly.entity_id
_entity_poly.type
_entity_poly.pdbx_seq_one_letter_code
_entity_poly.pdbx_strand_id
1 'polypeptide(L)'
;MEDAKKALNEKKDYAHWKEGLENIFEAVYKNKPFILNVYHDISKDQIEKVLFKLVHGLIESIVEERSIETNLNEQQKNFIAYFYKYGFVGIMLDWIEKGMDENYNEIVDDLEKTVHGTIDLSIKNFTDNKK
;
A
#
# COMPACT_ATOMS: atom_id res chain seq x y z
N MET A 1 -8.78 -9.79 -9.90
CA MET A 1 -8.55 -8.33 -9.67
C MET A 1 -9.79 -7.59 -9.21
N GLU A 2 -10.97 -7.91 -9.73
CA GLU A 2 -12.22 -7.26 -9.31
C GLU A 2 -12.55 -7.53 -7.84
N ASP A 3 -12.30 -8.76 -7.38
CA ASP A 3 -12.42 -9.15 -5.96
C ASP A 3 -11.49 -8.34 -5.04
N ALA A 4 -10.27 -8.04 -5.50
CA ALA A 4 -9.30 -7.23 -4.76
C ALA A 4 -9.81 -5.80 -4.57
N LYS A 5 -10.34 -5.20 -5.64
CA LYS A 5 -10.92 -3.85 -5.60
C LYS A 5 -12.15 -3.80 -4.69
N LYS A 6 -12.96 -4.86 -4.69
CA LYS A 6 -14.15 -4.96 -3.85
C LYS A 6 -13.78 -5.12 -2.37
N ALA A 7 -12.88 -6.06 -2.04
CA ALA A 7 -12.38 -6.26 -0.68
C ALA A 7 -11.67 -5.00 -0.14
N LEU A 8 -10.93 -4.29 -0.99
CA LEU A 8 -10.34 -3.01 -0.64
C LEU A 8 -11.38 -1.94 -0.31
N ASN A 9 -12.51 -1.87 -1.01
CA ASN A 9 -13.54 -0.86 -0.70
C ASN A 9 -14.18 -1.02 0.68
N GLU A 10 -14.11 -2.21 1.28
CA GLU A 10 -14.69 -2.50 2.60
C GLU A 10 -13.69 -2.35 3.76
N LYS A 11 -12.37 -2.28 3.49
CA LYS A 11 -11.30 -2.26 4.50
C LYS A 11 -10.21 -1.20 4.24
N LYS A 12 -10.61 0.06 4.10
CA LYS A 12 -9.65 1.19 3.87
C LYS A 12 -9.30 2.01 5.10
N ASP A 13 -9.85 1.67 6.25
CA ASP A 13 -9.64 2.44 7.47
C ASP A 13 -8.34 2.03 8.19
N TYR A 14 -7.88 2.87 9.11
CA TYR A 14 -6.68 2.62 9.91
C TYR A 14 -6.82 1.43 10.86
N ALA A 15 -8.04 0.98 11.18
CA ALA A 15 -8.21 -0.20 12.02
C ALA A 15 -7.90 -1.49 11.24
N HIS A 16 -8.21 -1.51 9.93
CA HIS A 16 -8.15 -2.70 9.10
C HIS A 16 -7.13 -2.58 7.95
N TRP A 17 -6.23 -1.59 7.98
CA TRP A 17 -5.29 -1.38 6.87
C TRP A 17 -4.36 -2.57 6.62
N LYS A 18 -3.99 -3.30 7.67
CA LYS A 18 -3.23 -4.55 7.54
C LYS A 18 -4.02 -5.55 6.70
N GLU A 19 -5.28 -5.81 7.05
CA GLU A 19 -6.16 -6.70 6.29
C GLU A 19 -6.37 -6.19 4.86
N GLY A 20 -6.47 -4.87 4.67
CA GLY A 20 -6.49 -4.23 3.36
C GLY A 20 -5.25 -4.55 2.53
N LEU A 21 -4.06 -4.51 3.13
CA LEU A 21 -2.80 -4.87 2.49
C LEU A 21 -2.70 -6.38 2.21
N GLU A 22 -3.06 -7.23 3.16
CA GLU A 22 -3.14 -8.69 2.99
C GLU A 22 -4.04 -9.07 1.82
N ASN A 23 -5.21 -8.43 1.69
CA ASN A 23 -6.12 -8.65 0.57
C ASN A 23 -5.49 -8.30 -0.79
N ILE A 24 -4.62 -7.29 -0.86
CA ILE A 24 -3.89 -6.96 -2.09
C ILE A 24 -2.92 -8.08 -2.42
N PHE A 25 -2.09 -8.49 -1.46
CA PHE A 25 -1.14 -9.59 -1.64
C PHE A 25 -1.86 -10.88 -2.05
N GLU A 26 -2.94 -11.24 -1.36
CA GLU A 26 -3.73 -12.44 -1.66
C GLU A 26 -4.31 -12.38 -3.08
N ALA A 27 -4.85 -11.24 -3.49
CA ALA A 27 -5.40 -11.08 -4.83
C ALA A 27 -4.34 -11.19 -5.92
N VAL A 28 -3.14 -10.66 -5.68
CA VAL A 28 -1.99 -10.79 -6.58
C VAL A 28 -1.56 -12.26 -6.63
N TYR A 29 -1.43 -12.93 -5.48
CA TYR A 29 -1.02 -14.32 -5.35
C TYR A 29 -1.99 -15.30 -6.02
N LYS A 30 -3.30 -15.12 -5.84
CA LYS A 30 -4.35 -15.93 -6.50
C LYS A 30 -4.23 -15.93 -8.03
N ASN A 31 -3.57 -14.92 -8.59
CA ASN A 31 -3.34 -14.76 -10.03
C ASN A 31 -1.86 -14.98 -10.42
N LYS A 32 -1.05 -15.64 -9.57
CA LYS A 32 0.41 -15.80 -9.73
C LYS A 32 0.87 -16.14 -11.17
N PRO A 33 0.34 -17.17 -11.87
CA PRO A 33 0.80 -17.47 -13.22
C PRO A 33 0.58 -16.32 -14.22
N PHE A 34 -0.57 -15.65 -14.12
CA PHE A 34 -0.88 -14.50 -14.97
C PHE A 34 -0.01 -13.30 -14.63
N ILE A 35 0.14 -12.97 -13.33
CA ILE A 35 0.95 -11.83 -12.90
C ILE A 35 2.41 -12.02 -13.30
N LEU A 36 3.00 -13.20 -13.09
CA LEU A 36 4.38 -13.49 -13.47
C LEU A 36 4.59 -13.41 -14.99
N ASN A 37 3.66 -13.97 -15.78
CA ASN A 37 3.72 -13.89 -17.24
C ASN A 37 3.62 -12.43 -17.72
N VAL A 38 2.71 -11.62 -17.15
CA VAL A 38 2.63 -10.20 -17.50
C VAL A 38 3.89 -9.46 -17.06
N TYR A 39 4.40 -9.73 -15.85
CA TYR A 39 5.55 -9.04 -15.29
C TYR A 39 6.85 -9.31 -16.05
N HIS A 40 7.12 -10.57 -16.43
CA HIS A 40 8.33 -10.96 -17.14
C HIS A 40 8.23 -10.82 -18.65
N ASP A 41 7.10 -11.21 -19.26
CA ASP A 41 7.03 -11.43 -20.71
C ASP A 41 6.25 -10.34 -21.45
N ILE A 42 5.47 -9.50 -20.75
CA ILE A 42 4.58 -8.50 -21.38
C ILE A 42 4.96 -7.08 -20.99
N SER A 43 4.78 -6.70 -19.72
CA SER A 43 5.02 -5.33 -19.23
C SER A 43 5.02 -5.24 -17.70
N LYS A 44 6.21 -5.03 -17.11
CA LYS A 44 6.38 -4.64 -15.71
C LYS A 44 5.57 -3.39 -15.35
N ASP A 45 5.60 -2.37 -16.22
CA ASP A 45 4.86 -1.12 -16.03
C ASP A 45 3.34 -1.31 -15.85
N GLN A 46 2.73 -2.31 -16.49
CA GLN A 46 1.30 -2.58 -16.33
C GLN A 46 0.98 -3.08 -14.93
N ILE A 47 1.78 -4.02 -14.41
CA ILE A 47 1.66 -4.50 -13.04
C ILE A 47 1.89 -3.36 -12.05
N GLU A 48 2.97 -2.61 -12.24
CA GLU A 48 3.30 -1.47 -11.40
C GLU A 48 2.17 -0.42 -11.35
N LYS A 49 1.57 -0.04 -12.48
CA LYS A 49 0.43 0.88 -12.54
C LYS A 49 -0.79 0.37 -11.77
N VAL A 50 -1.08 -0.93 -11.86
CA VAL A 50 -2.19 -1.54 -11.12
C VAL A 50 -1.91 -1.50 -9.62
N LEU A 51 -0.72 -1.93 -9.20
CA LEU A 51 -0.32 -1.95 -7.79
C LEU A 51 -0.32 -0.53 -7.20
N PHE A 52 0.23 0.45 -7.93
CA PHE A 52 0.17 1.85 -7.51
C PHE A 52 -1.24 2.31 -7.24
N LYS A 53 -2.20 2.00 -8.12
CA LYS A 53 -3.58 2.42 -7.93
C LYS A 53 -4.22 1.78 -6.70
N LEU A 54 -4.00 0.49 -6.47
CA LEU A 54 -4.58 -0.25 -5.35
C LEU A 54 -4.00 0.22 -4.02
N VAL A 55 -2.67 0.24 -3.91
CA VAL A 55 -1.97 0.63 -2.69
C VAL A 55 -2.17 2.10 -2.39
N HIS A 56 -2.16 2.98 -3.41
CA HIS A 56 -2.40 4.40 -3.18
C HIS A 56 -3.76 4.65 -2.56
N GLY A 57 -4.83 4.03 -3.07
CA GLY A 57 -6.18 4.23 -2.52
C GLY A 57 -6.33 3.74 -1.08
N LEU A 58 -5.59 2.70 -0.68
CA LEU A 58 -5.53 2.25 0.70
C LEU A 58 -4.84 3.30 1.59
N ILE A 59 -3.63 3.71 1.22
CA ILE A 59 -2.83 4.66 2.00
C ILE A 59 -3.48 6.05 2.06
N GLU A 60 -4.02 6.54 0.96
CA GLU A 60 -4.70 7.83 0.89
C GLU A 60 -5.89 7.87 1.85
N SER A 61 -6.70 6.80 1.90
CA SER A 61 -7.84 6.71 2.82
C SER A 61 -7.38 6.79 4.29
N ILE A 62 -6.27 6.11 4.62
CA ILE A 62 -5.69 6.14 5.95
C ILE A 62 -5.18 7.54 6.30
N VAL A 63 -4.43 8.17 5.40
CA VAL A 63 -3.91 9.53 5.64
C VAL A 63 -5.05 10.52 5.80
N GLU A 64 -6.12 10.40 5.01
CA GLU A 64 -7.29 11.27 5.13
C GLU A 64 -7.96 11.08 6.49
N GLU A 65 -8.25 9.84 6.88
CA GLU A 65 -8.86 9.51 8.19
C GLU A 65 -8.03 10.07 9.36
N ARG A 66 -6.71 9.85 9.33
CA ARG A 66 -5.81 10.25 10.42
C ARG A 66 -5.50 11.75 10.44
N SER A 67 -5.85 12.48 9.38
CA SER A 67 -5.60 13.92 9.27
C SER A 67 -6.84 14.80 9.42
N ILE A 68 -8.04 14.24 9.66
CA ILE A 68 -9.32 14.97 9.78
C ILE A 68 -9.23 16.18 10.73
N GLU A 69 -8.60 16.02 11.89
CA GLU A 69 -8.50 17.07 12.93
C GLU A 69 -7.21 17.89 12.84
N THR A 70 -6.50 17.82 11.70
CA THR A 70 -5.22 18.50 11.50
C THR A 70 -5.34 19.66 10.53
N ASN A 71 -4.32 20.52 10.50
CA ASN A 71 -4.23 21.65 9.55
C ASN A 71 -3.40 21.31 8.31
N LEU A 72 -3.18 20.02 8.01
CA LEU A 72 -2.44 19.61 6.82
C LEU A 72 -3.20 20.01 5.55
N ASN A 73 -2.47 20.60 4.60
CA ASN A 73 -3.01 20.83 3.27
C ASN A 73 -2.92 19.57 2.40
N GLU A 74 -3.67 19.56 1.30
CA GLU A 74 -3.73 18.44 0.36
C GLU A 74 -2.36 18.03 -0.19
N GLN A 75 -1.44 18.98 -0.41
CA GLN A 75 -0.09 18.65 -0.88
C GLN A 75 0.70 17.85 0.16
N GLN A 76 0.59 18.19 1.44
CA GLN A 76 1.24 17.48 2.54
C GLN A 76 0.66 16.07 2.70
N LYS A 77 -0.68 15.95 2.70
CA LYS A 77 -1.36 14.64 2.75
C LYS A 77 -0.94 13.74 1.59
N ASN A 78 -0.95 14.27 0.37
CA ASN A 78 -0.52 13.55 -0.83
C ASN A 78 0.94 13.11 -0.74
N PHE A 79 1.83 13.96 -0.22
CA PHE A 79 3.24 13.61 -0.04
C PHE A 79 3.42 12.44 0.94
N ILE A 80 2.75 12.50 2.10
CA ILE A 80 2.74 11.40 3.07
C ILE A 80 2.24 10.12 2.39
N ALA A 81 1.09 10.18 1.71
CA ALA A 81 0.51 9.01 1.05
C ALA A 81 1.44 8.44 -0.04
N TYR A 82 2.12 9.29 -0.80
CA TYR A 82 3.09 8.84 -1.80
C TYR A 82 4.29 8.13 -1.19
N PHE A 83 4.85 8.64 -0.09
CA PHE A 83 5.99 8.01 0.57
C PHE A 83 5.69 6.54 0.93
N TYR A 84 4.58 6.30 1.63
CA TYR A 84 4.19 4.94 2.01
C TYR A 84 3.79 4.08 0.81
N LYS A 85 3.06 4.65 -0.16
CA LYS A 85 2.70 3.97 -1.41
C LYS A 85 3.94 3.42 -2.12
N TYR A 86 4.99 4.23 -2.29
CA TYR A 86 6.20 3.80 -2.99
C TYR A 86 6.94 2.68 -2.23
N GLY A 87 7.04 2.77 -0.90
CA GLY A 87 7.65 1.70 -0.09
C GLY A 87 6.90 0.36 -0.24
N PHE A 88 5.58 0.39 -0.13
CA PHE A 88 4.76 -0.82 -0.21
C PHE A 88 4.76 -1.45 -1.61
N VAL A 89 4.60 -0.62 -2.66
CA VAL A 89 4.65 -1.11 -4.04
C VAL A 89 6.04 -1.66 -4.37
N GLY A 90 7.12 -1.02 -3.91
CA GLY A 90 8.49 -1.51 -4.11
C GLY A 90 8.68 -2.92 -3.54
N ILE A 91 8.27 -3.14 -2.29
CA ILE A 91 8.37 -4.46 -1.64
C ILE A 91 7.54 -5.52 -2.37
N MET A 92 6.34 -5.15 -2.85
CA MET A 92 5.50 -6.07 -3.61
C MET A 92 6.10 -6.41 -4.98
N LEU A 93 6.70 -5.44 -5.67
CA LEU A 93 7.37 -5.68 -6.95
C LEU A 93 8.60 -6.58 -6.76
N ASP A 94 9.40 -6.37 -5.72
CA ASP A 94 10.54 -7.24 -5.39
C ASP A 94 10.09 -8.68 -5.11
N TRP A 95 8.98 -8.85 -4.40
CA TRP A 95 8.39 -10.17 -4.15
C TRP A 95 7.88 -10.84 -5.44
N ILE A 96 7.26 -10.08 -6.35
CA ILE A 96 6.84 -10.55 -7.68
C ILE A 96 8.04 -10.98 -8.51
N GLU A 97 9.09 -10.17 -8.53
CA GLU A 97 10.32 -10.41 -9.29
C GLU A 97 11.03 -11.69 -8.86
N LYS A 98 10.97 -12.03 -7.57
CA LYS A 98 11.46 -13.30 -7.02
C LYS A 98 10.51 -14.48 -7.22
N GLY A 99 9.47 -14.33 -8.03
CA GLY A 99 8.55 -15.41 -8.36
C GLY A 99 7.43 -15.63 -7.34
N MET A 100 7.21 -14.73 -6.38
CA MET A 100 6.18 -14.85 -5.34
C MET A 100 6.28 -16.16 -4.52
N ASP A 101 7.50 -16.59 -4.18
CA ASP A 101 7.70 -17.86 -3.45
C ASP A 101 7.74 -17.67 -1.93
N GLU A 102 8.11 -16.47 -1.47
CA GLU A 102 8.06 -16.10 -0.04
C GLU A 102 6.61 -16.01 0.44
N ASN A 103 6.37 -16.39 1.70
CA ASN A 103 5.06 -16.28 2.35
C ASN A 103 4.69 -14.80 2.52
N TYR A 104 3.72 -14.32 1.75
CA TYR A 104 3.35 -12.91 1.79
C TYR A 104 2.81 -12.45 3.15
N ASN A 105 2.29 -13.34 4.00
CA ASN A 105 1.84 -12.94 5.34
C ASN A 105 3.02 -12.48 6.21
N GLU A 106 4.18 -13.11 6.08
CA GLU A 106 5.41 -12.69 6.78
C GLU A 106 5.88 -11.31 6.28
N ILE A 107 5.79 -11.08 4.97
CA ILE A 107 6.10 -9.77 4.37
C ILE A 107 5.15 -8.70 4.92
N VAL A 108 3.86 -8.99 5.01
CA VAL A 108 2.86 -8.05 5.54
C VAL A 108 3.09 -7.78 7.03
N ASP A 109 3.41 -8.80 7.84
CA ASP A 109 3.75 -8.64 9.25
C ASP A 109 4.98 -7.74 9.45
N ASP A 110 6.02 -7.92 8.64
CA ASP A 110 7.23 -7.10 8.74
C ASP A 110 7.01 -5.68 8.22
N LEU A 111 6.20 -5.51 7.17
CA LEU A 111 5.71 -4.19 6.73
C LEU A 111 4.94 -3.48 7.85
N GLU A 112 4.02 -4.17 8.52
CA GLU A 112 3.26 -3.66 9.65
C GLU A 112 4.18 -3.15 10.74
N LYS A 113 5.10 -3.98 11.23
CA LYS A 113 6.06 -3.59 12.27
C LYS A 113 6.91 -2.39 11.85
N THR A 114 7.30 -2.34 10.58
CA THR A 114 8.15 -1.27 10.04
C THR A 114 7.44 0.08 10.04
N VAL A 115 6.16 0.11 9.69
CA VAL A 115 5.42 1.37 9.54
C VAL A 115 4.46 1.68 10.69
N HIS A 116 4.35 0.79 11.68
CA HIS A 116 3.44 0.97 12.81
C HIS A 116 3.65 2.34 13.49
N GLY A 117 2.57 3.14 13.56
CA GLY A 117 2.58 4.50 14.13
C GLY A 117 3.36 5.56 13.32
N THR A 118 4.01 5.20 12.21
CA THR A 118 4.85 6.14 11.45
C THR A 118 4.01 7.14 10.64
N ILE A 119 2.82 6.76 10.17
CA ILE A 119 1.87 7.67 9.50
C ILE A 119 1.45 8.79 10.46
N ASP A 120 1.09 8.44 11.69
CA ASP A 120 0.69 9.42 12.72
C ASP A 120 1.84 10.36 13.06
N LEU A 121 3.04 9.80 13.22
CA LEU A 121 4.25 10.58 13.43
C LEU A 121 4.53 11.53 12.25
N SER A 122 4.30 11.06 11.02
CA SER A 122 4.48 11.89 9.82
C SER A 122 3.50 13.06 9.82
N ILE A 123 2.22 12.79 10.07
CA ILE A 123 1.18 13.82 10.17
C ILE A 123 1.55 14.84 11.24
N LYS A 124 1.92 14.38 12.44
CA LYS A 124 2.37 15.24 13.54
C LYS A 124 3.57 16.10 13.16
N ASN A 125 4.56 15.54 12.47
CA ASN A 125 5.74 16.29 12.04
C ASN A 125 5.41 17.40 11.03
N PHE A 126 4.33 17.27 10.26
CA PHE A 126 3.84 18.32 9.36
C PHE A 126 2.97 19.36 10.07
N THR A 127 2.28 19.01 11.16
CA THR A 127 1.53 19.97 11.99
C THR A 127 2.45 20.78 12.91
N ASP A 128 3.49 20.14 13.46
CA ASP A 128 4.43 20.75 14.36
C ASP A 128 5.42 21.61 13.55
N ASN A 129 5.10 22.90 13.39
CA ASN A 129 5.96 23.92 12.74
C ASN A 129 7.31 24.18 13.47
N LYS A 130 7.78 23.28 14.34
CA LYS A 130 9.08 23.38 15.01
C LYS A 130 10.13 22.63 14.21
N LYS A 131 10.73 23.32 13.25
CA LYS A 131 12.09 23.03 12.78
C LYS A 131 12.96 24.28 12.96
#